data_AF-A0A1Y1WW15-F1
#
_entry.id   AF-A0A1Y1WW15-F1
#
_cell.length_a   1.000
_cell.length_b   1.000
_cell.length_c   1.000
_cell.angle_alpha   90.00
_cell.angle_beta   90.00
_cell.angle_gamma   90.00
#
_symmetry.space_group_name_H-M   'P 1'
#
loop_
_entity.id
_entity.type
_entity.pdbx_description
1 polymer ?
#
loop_
_entity_poly.entity_id
_entity_poly.type
_entity_poly.pdbx_seq_one_letter_code
_entity_poly.pdbx_strand_id
1 'polypeptide(L)'
;MYRKAISNKNYKALQLLYRFDKRDINHRLDKLFKLLNSDVSSQMEFIKIVKNKMVKLPIDDYFLTNLQTIEEKRDIIKNMIVKDNINELDGFLKEHHFLLSYYNNSSRDILMDAINNNVSYDMIKFILDHCFYETLNYTVQFYNSPLLSVLIKKDFKVADLLLKYGADINYKVFFNDRIIYYLYYRDFNSKVLKYSLSHGLILADDVFDLPLNLIENQQNDLLEIIFKYCIYDTDFIQTLLHIYKNNTSLSYKELRNMIYNEKKKIRIKSLWYDTAINKENIDAIKILVQHDTRKYFKALKYLSG
;
A
#
# COMPACT_ATOMS: atom_id res chain seq x y z
N MET A 1 -26.86 2.15 3.60
CA MET A 1 -28.33 2.04 3.35
C MET A 1 -28.75 0.61 3.05
N TYR A 2 -28.18 -0.09 2.06
CA TYR A 2 -28.53 -1.50 1.77
C TYR A 2 -28.47 -2.41 3.01
N ARG A 3 -27.37 -2.36 3.77
CA ARG A 3 -27.20 -3.15 5.02
C ARG A 3 -28.39 -3.03 5.97
N LYS A 4 -28.88 -1.81 6.21
CA LYS A 4 -30.01 -1.54 7.11
C LYS A 4 -31.34 -2.06 6.56
N ALA A 5 -31.53 -2.01 5.24
CA ALA A 5 -32.71 -2.58 4.61
C ALA A 5 -32.72 -4.11 4.72
N ILE A 6 -31.58 -4.76 4.50
CA ILE A 6 -31.41 -6.21 4.62
C ILE A 6 -31.59 -6.65 6.09
N SER A 7 -30.89 -6.03 7.04
CA SER A 7 -30.98 -6.39 8.47
C SER A 7 -32.40 -6.26 9.04
N ASN A 8 -33.18 -5.31 8.52
CA ASN A 8 -34.55 -5.07 8.94
C ASN A 8 -35.58 -5.81 8.09
N LYS A 9 -35.13 -6.70 7.18
CA LYS A 9 -35.98 -7.44 6.23
C LYS A 9 -36.94 -6.54 5.42
N ASN A 10 -36.53 -5.29 5.18
CA ASN A 10 -37.30 -4.30 4.45
C ASN A 10 -36.90 -4.29 2.98
N TYR A 11 -37.31 -5.33 2.26
CA TYR A 11 -36.88 -5.52 0.87
C TYR A 11 -37.55 -4.56 -0.13
N LYS A 12 -38.68 -3.94 0.23
CA LYS A 12 -39.25 -2.82 -0.53
C LYS A 12 -38.31 -1.61 -0.51
N ALA A 13 -37.75 -1.28 0.67
CA ALA A 13 -36.74 -0.24 0.77
C ALA A 13 -35.45 -0.63 0.01
N LEU A 14 -35.00 -1.89 0.11
CA LEU A 14 -33.86 -2.37 -0.67
C LEU A 14 -34.07 -2.17 -2.18
N GLN A 15 -35.25 -2.51 -2.69
CA GLN A 15 -35.58 -2.34 -4.11
C GLN A 15 -35.54 -0.88 -4.54
N LEU A 16 -36.10 0.04 -3.75
CA LEU A 16 -36.05 1.47 -4.03
C LEU A 16 -34.60 1.99 -4.00
N LEU A 17 -33.85 1.62 -2.96
CA LEU A 17 -32.44 1.99 -2.83
C LEU A 17 -31.64 1.49 -4.04
N TYR A 18 -31.88 0.27 -4.49
CA TYR A 18 -31.20 -0.30 -5.66
C TYR A 18 -31.55 0.42 -6.96
N ARG A 19 -32.83 0.73 -7.15
CA ARG A 19 -33.34 1.44 -8.33
C ARG A 19 -32.73 2.84 -8.48
N PHE A 20 -32.56 3.55 -7.36
CA PHE A 20 -32.05 4.93 -7.36
C PHE A 20 -30.55 5.03 -7.10
N ASP A 21 -29.87 3.91 -6.90
CA ASP A 21 -28.42 3.88 -6.81
C ASP A 21 -27.79 4.15 -8.18
N LYS A 22 -27.08 5.28 -8.29
CA LYS A 22 -26.48 5.78 -9.53
C LYS A 22 -25.18 5.07 -9.94
N ARG A 23 -24.68 4.15 -9.11
CA ARG A 23 -23.45 3.41 -9.40
C ARG A 23 -23.69 2.36 -10.49
N ASP A 24 -22.61 1.96 -11.15
CA ASP A 24 -22.65 0.90 -12.16
C ASP A 24 -23.32 -0.38 -11.63
N ILE A 25 -23.94 -1.15 -12.53
CA ILE A 25 -24.65 -2.39 -12.16
C ILE A 25 -23.74 -3.37 -11.42
N ASN A 26 -22.50 -3.58 -11.88
CA ASN A 26 -21.58 -4.53 -11.25
C ASN A 26 -21.18 -4.06 -9.86
N HIS A 27 -20.99 -2.75 -9.68
CA HIS A 27 -20.69 -2.19 -8.36
C HIS A 27 -21.88 -2.30 -7.39
N ARG A 28 -23.12 -2.19 -7.89
CA ARG A 28 -24.32 -2.42 -7.06
C ARG A 28 -24.47 -3.89 -6.67
N LEU A 29 -24.22 -4.80 -7.61
CA LEU A 29 -24.24 -6.24 -7.38
C LEU A 29 -23.14 -6.67 -6.40
N ASP A 30 -21.91 -6.20 -6.57
CA ASP A 30 -20.79 -6.43 -5.64
C ASP A 30 -21.16 -6.06 -4.21
N LYS A 31 -21.67 -4.84 -4.01
CA LYS A 31 -22.05 -4.38 -2.68
C LYS A 31 -23.20 -5.18 -2.09
N LEU A 32 -24.20 -5.54 -2.89
CA LEU A 32 -25.31 -6.38 -2.45
C LEU A 32 -24.82 -7.79 -2.08
N PHE A 33 -23.96 -8.39 -2.91
CA PHE A 33 -23.39 -9.71 -2.70
C PHE A 33 -22.58 -9.78 -1.40
N LYS A 34 -21.64 -8.84 -1.20
CA LYS A 34 -20.81 -8.77 0.02
C LYS A 34 -21.65 -8.67 1.29
N LEU A 35 -22.76 -7.93 1.25
CA LEU A 35 -23.67 -7.81 2.39
C LEU A 35 -24.40 -9.13 2.68
N LEU A 36 -24.93 -9.78 1.64
CA LEU A 36 -25.66 -11.04 1.79
C LEU A 36 -24.73 -12.20 2.19
N ASN A 37 -23.53 -12.27 1.62
CA ASN A 37 -22.53 -13.29 1.93
C ASN A 37 -21.97 -13.17 3.37
N SER A 38 -22.23 -12.06 4.08
CA SER A 38 -21.79 -11.89 5.47
C SER A 38 -22.75 -12.49 6.51
N ASP A 39 -23.98 -12.83 6.11
CA ASP A 39 -25.01 -13.41 7.00
C ASP A 39 -25.83 -14.47 6.27
N VAL A 40 -25.60 -15.73 6.64
CA VAL A 40 -26.27 -16.91 6.05
C VAL A 40 -27.80 -16.82 6.18
N SER A 41 -28.32 -16.26 7.28
CA SER A 41 -29.77 -16.15 7.48
C SER A 41 -30.39 -15.17 6.48
N SER A 42 -29.82 -13.95 6.39
CA SER A 42 -30.23 -12.95 5.40
C SER A 42 -30.08 -13.45 3.97
N GLN A 43 -29.03 -14.22 3.68
CA GLN A 43 -28.79 -14.81 2.37
C GLN A 43 -29.91 -15.76 1.96
N MET A 44 -30.25 -16.75 2.80
CA MET A 44 -31.29 -17.74 2.50
C MET A 44 -32.66 -17.08 2.32
N GLU A 45 -32.99 -16.12 3.18
CA GLU A 45 -34.25 -15.38 3.07
C GLU A 45 -34.32 -14.55 1.79
N PHE A 46 -33.24 -13.84 1.46
CA PHE A 46 -33.14 -13.05 0.23
C PHE A 46 -33.33 -13.91 -1.03
N ILE A 47 -32.71 -15.10 -1.08
CA ILE A 47 -32.88 -16.02 -2.21
C ILE A 47 -34.36 -16.43 -2.34
N LYS A 48 -35.01 -16.78 -1.22
CA LYS A 48 -36.42 -17.20 -1.21
C LYS A 48 -37.35 -16.12 -1.74
N ILE A 49 -37.20 -14.87 -1.29
CA ILE A 49 -38.09 -13.77 -1.70
C ILE A 49 -37.89 -13.38 -3.18
N VAL A 50 -36.67 -13.48 -3.70
CA VAL A 50 -36.37 -13.19 -5.11
C VAL A 50 -36.96 -14.29 -6.00
N LYS A 51 -36.72 -15.57 -5.68
CA LYS A 51 -37.28 -16.71 -6.42
C LYS A 51 -38.81 -16.70 -6.45
N ASN A 52 -39.43 -16.28 -5.34
CA ASN A 52 -40.89 -16.12 -5.24
C ASN A 52 -41.42 -14.80 -5.85
N LYS A 53 -40.57 -14.02 -6.53
CA LYS A 53 -40.91 -12.75 -7.19
C LYS A 53 -41.54 -11.69 -6.26
N MET A 54 -41.29 -11.78 -4.95
CA MET A 54 -41.77 -10.80 -3.96
C MET A 54 -41.03 -9.45 -4.07
N VAL A 55 -39.83 -9.46 -4.65
CA VAL A 55 -39.00 -8.29 -4.88
C VAL A 55 -38.52 -8.33 -6.33
N LYS A 56 -38.65 -7.21 -7.06
CA LYS A 56 -38.16 -7.11 -8.45
C LYS A 56 -36.82 -6.39 -8.46
N LEU A 57 -35.74 -7.16 -8.42
CA LEU A 57 -34.36 -6.67 -8.62
C LEU A 57 -33.85 -7.18 -9.98
N PRO A 58 -32.99 -6.42 -10.68
CA PRO A 58 -32.37 -6.85 -11.92
C PRO A 58 -31.17 -7.77 -11.60
N ILE A 59 -31.45 -8.92 -11.00
CA ILE A 59 -30.48 -9.97 -10.70
C ILE A 59 -30.86 -11.23 -11.47
N ASP A 60 -29.87 -11.92 -12.01
CA ASP A 60 -30.05 -13.16 -12.77
C ASP A 60 -29.95 -14.39 -11.86
N ASP A 61 -30.26 -15.56 -12.42
CA ASP A 61 -30.15 -16.84 -11.69
C ASP A 61 -28.69 -17.18 -11.35
N TYR A 62 -27.73 -16.65 -12.12
CA TYR A 62 -26.30 -16.77 -11.79
C TYR A 62 -25.95 -16.06 -10.50
N PHE A 63 -26.45 -14.84 -10.26
CA PHE A 63 -26.23 -14.13 -8.99
C PHE A 63 -26.70 -14.96 -7.79
N LEU A 64 -27.90 -15.56 -7.87
CA LEU A 64 -28.45 -16.39 -6.80
C LEU A 64 -27.64 -17.68 -6.62
N THR A 65 -27.28 -18.35 -7.72
CA THR A 65 -26.44 -19.55 -7.69
C THR A 65 -25.07 -19.24 -7.08
N ASN A 66 -24.45 -18.12 -7.47
CA ASN A 66 -23.17 -17.65 -6.96
C ASN A 66 -23.22 -17.40 -5.45
N LEU A 67 -24.31 -16.85 -4.92
CA LEU A 67 -24.51 -16.75 -3.48
C LEU A 67 -24.57 -18.13 -2.82
N GLN A 68 -25.38 -19.04 -3.38
CA GLN A 68 -25.60 -20.37 -2.78
C GLN A 68 -24.34 -21.24 -2.73
N THR A 69 -23.47 -21.16 -3.75
CA THR A 69 -22.30 -22.03 -3.90
C THR A 69 -20.96 -21.29 -3.76
N ILE A 70 -20.98 -20.14 -3.06
CA ILE A 70 -19.83 -19.23 -3.00
C ILE A 70 -18.53 -19.86 -2.45
N GLU A 71 -18.63 -20.73 -1.44
CA GLU A 71 -17.43 -21.35 -0.85
C GLU A 71 -16.74 -22.31 -1.83
N GLU A 72 -17.51 -23.15 -2.53
CA GLU A 72 -16.97 -24.06 -3.57
C GLU A 72 -16.30 -23.26 -4.69
N LYS A 73 -16.94 -22.16 -5.14
CA LYS A 73 -16.39 -21.30 -6.18
C LYS A 73 -15.13 -20.58 -5.74
N ARG A 74 -15.04 -20.16 -4.48
CA ARG A 74 -13.80 -19.57 -3.91
C ARG A 74 -12.65 -20.56 -3.97
N ASP A 75 -12.89 -21.82 -3.63
CA ASP A 75 -11.82 -22.84 -3.67
C ASP A 75 -11.36 -23.14 -5.11
N ILE A 76 -12.30 -23.20 -6.06
CA ILE A 76 -12.00 -23.34 -7.49
C ILE A 76 -11.15 -22.15 -8.00
N ILE A 77 -11.60 -20.92 -7.73
CA ILE A 77 -10.89 -19.69 -8.14
C ILE A 77 -9.49 -19.65 -7.50
N LYS A 78 -9.38 -19.97 -6.21
CA LYS A 78 -8.08 -20.02 -5.52
C LYS A 78 -7.11 -20.97 -6.22
N ASN A 79 -7.58 -22.16 -6.60
CA ASN A 79 -6.76 -23.13 -7.32
C ASN A 79 -6.31 -22.60 -8.69
N MET A 80 -7.17 -21.90 -9.44
CA MET A 80 -6.81 -21.29 -10.73
C MET A 80 -5.75 -20.19 -10.57
N ILE A 81 -5.85 -19.40 -9.50
CA ILE A 81 -4.88 -18.34 -9.17
C ILE A 81 -3.52 -18.94 -8.81
N VAL A 82 -3.50 -19.95 -7.92
CA VAL A 82 -2.26 -20.61 -7.50
C VAL A 82 -1.56 -21.29 -8.68
N LYS A 83 -2.32 -21.78 -9.67
CA LYS A 83 -1.80 -22.32 -10.93
C LYS A 83 -1.40 -21.25 -11.95
N ASP A 84 -1.62 -19.97 -11.64
CA ASP A 84 -1.30 -18.82 -12.49
C ASP A 84 -1.98 -18.88 -13.88
N ASN A 85 -3.17 -19.49 -13.96
CA ASN A 85 -3.88 -19.71 -15.22
C ASN A 85 -4.96 -18.65 -15.47
N ILE A 86 -4.58 -17.51 -16.02
CA ILE A 86 -5.46 -16.36 -16.28
C ILE A 86 -6.61 -16.72 -17.24
N ASN A 87 -6.34 -17.52 -18.27
CA ASN A 87 -7.35 -17.88 -19.28
C ASN A 87 -8.47 -18.75 -18.69
N GLU A 88 -8.10 -19.72 -17.85
CA GLU A 88 -9.06 -20.57 -17.16
C GLU A 88 -9.88 -19.77 -16.15
N LEU A 89 -9.24 -18.85 -15.41
CA LEU A 89 -9.94 -17.95 -14.50
C LEU A 89 -10.92 -17.05 -15.25
N ASP A 90 -10.50 -16.36 -16.31
CA ASP A 90 -11.35 -15.48 -17.12
C ASP A 90 -12.52 -16.24 -17.76
N GLY A 91 -12.27 -17.44 -18.28
CA GLY A 91 -13.31 -18.35 -18.78
C GLY A 91 -14.34 -18.69 -17.70
N PHE A 92 -13.89 -19.07 -16.51
CA PHE A 92 -14.76 -19.38 -15.38
C PHE A 92 -15.61 -18.18 -14.95
N LEU A 93 -15.02 -16.98 -14.85
CA LEU A 93 -15.75 -15.77 -14.47
C LEU A 93 -16.86 -15.45 -15.49
N LYS A 94 -16.57 -15.60 -16.79
CA LYS A 94 -17.54 -15.37 -17.88
C LYS A 94 -18.63 -16.43 -17.91
N GLU A 95 -18.29 -17.71 -17.79
CA GLU A 95 -19.28 -18.80 -17.83
C GLU A 95 -20.28 -18.72 -16.67
N HIS A 96 -19.81 -18.29 -15.49
CA HIS A 96 -20.63 -18.24 -14.29
C HIS A 96 -21.16 -16.85 -13.92
N HIS A 97 -20.96 -15.84 -14.79
CA HIS A 97 -21.28 -14.43 -14.52
C HIS A 97 -20.78 -14.00 -13.13
N PHE A 98 -19.57 -14.43 -12.77
CA PHE A 98 -19.02 -14.26 -11.43
C PHE A 98 -18.15 -13.00 -11.39
N LEU A 99 -18.49 -12.05 -10.52
CA LEU A 99 -17.62 -10.91 -10.26
C LEU A 99 -16.48 -11.36 -9.35
N LEU A 100 -15.23 -11.11 -9.76
CA LEU A 100 -14.06 -11.56 -9.01
C LEU A 100 -14.06 -11.06 -7.55
N SER A 101 -14.62 -9.88 -7.32
CA SER A 101 -14.77 -9.28 -6.00
C SER A 101 -15.71 -10.05 -5.04
N TYR A 102 -16.54 -10.96 -5.55
CA TYR A 102 -17.32 -11.91 -4.72
C TYR A 102 -16.41 -12.88 -3.96
N TYR A 103 -15.19 -13.13 -4.45
CA TYR A 103 -14.20 -13.94 -3.74
C TYR A 103 -13.92 -13.37 -2.35
N ASN A 104 -13.77 -12.05 -2.24
CA ASN A 104 -13.33 -11.40 -1.01
C ASN A 104 -14.40 -11.47 0.09
N ASN A 105 -13.97 -11.77 1.31
CA ASN A 105 -14.79 -11.72 2.51
C ASN A 105 -13.92 -11.31 3.72
N SER A 106 -14.42 -11.47 4.95
CA SER A 106 -13.68 -11.09 6.16
C SER A 106 -12.41 -11.91 6.43
N SER A 107 -12.28 -13.10 5.84
CA SER A 107 -11.16 -14.02 6.06
C SER A 107 -10.33 -14.31 4.80
N ARG A 108 -10.86 -14.03 3.61
CA ARG A 108 -10.23 -14.29 2.30
C ARG A 108 -10.11 -13.00 1.51
N ASP A 109 -8.93 -12.77 0.95
CA ASP A 109 -8.63 -11.66 0.07
C ASP A 109 -7.83 -12.17 -1.13
N ILE A 110 -8.41 -12.04 -2.32
CA ILE A 110 -7.86 -12.63 -3.54
C ILE A 110 -6.50 -12.05 -3.91
N LEU A 111 -6.28 -10.75 -3.67
CA LEU A 111 -5.02 -10.10 -3.97
C LEU A 111 -3.95 -10.57 -3.00
N MET A 112 -4.27 -10.67 -1.71
CA MET A 112 -3.34 -11.22 -0.72
C MET A 112 -3.03 -12.70 -0.97
N ASP A 113 -4.02 -13.52 -1.34
CA ASP A 113 -3.79 -14.92 -1.72
C ASP A 113 -2.82 -15.00 -2.91
N ALA A 114 -3.03 -14.19 -3.94
CA ALA A 114 -2.15 -14.14 -5.12
C ALA A 114 -0.73 -13.68 -4.76
N ILE A 115 -0.59 -12.59 -4.01
CA ILE A 115 0.70 -12.08 -3.52
C ILE A 115 1.42 -13.15 -2.71
N ASN A 116 0.73 -13.83 -1.80
CA ASN A 116 1.32 -14.82 -0.91
C ASN A 116 1.83 -16.05 -1.67
N ASN A 117 1.16 -16.44 -2.77
CA ASN A 117 1.54 -17.59 -3.60
C ASN A 117 2.54 -17.26 -4.73
N ASN A 118 3.09 -16.04 -4.80
CA ASN A 118 4.09 -15.64 -5.80
C ASN A 118 3.65 -15.88 -7.25
N VAL A 119 2.37 -15.60 -7.56
CA VAL A 119 1.85 -15.71 -8.93
C VAL A 119 2.45 -14.64 -9.85
N SER A 120 2.23 -14.74 -11.16
CA SER A 120 2.77 -13.77 -12.11
C SER A 120 2.27 -12.34 -11.88
N TYR A 121 3.08 -11.39 -12.34
CA TYR A 121 2.68 -10.00 -12.47
C TYR A 121 1.36 -9.83 -13.23
N ASP A 122 1.15 -10.61 -14.29
CA ASP A 122 -0.03 -10.52 -15.13
C ASP A 122 -1.28 -11.02 -14.39
N MET A 123 -1.16 -12.04 -13.54
CA MET A 123 -2.25 -12.47 -12.66
C MET A 123 -2.61 -11.41 -11.62
N ILE A 124 -1.61 -10.80 -10.97
CA ILE A 124 -1.85 -9.68 -10.04
C ILE A 124 -2.55 -8.52 -10.76
N LYS A 125 -2.07 -8.15 -11.95
CA LYS A 125 -2.69 -7.10 -12.77
C LYS A 125 -4.11 -7.46 -13.16
N PHE A 126 -4.36 -8.71 -13.59
CA PHE A 126 -5.69 -9.21 -13.90
C PHE A 126 -6.63 -9.08 -12.71
N ILE A 127 -6.17 -9.46 -11.51
CA ILE A 127 -6.95 -9.31 -10.27
C ILE A 127 -7.27 -7.84 -10.00
N LEU A 128 -6.31 -6.93 -10.12
CA LEU A 128 -6.54 -5.50 -9.89
C LEU A 128 -7.49 -4.88 -10.92
N ASP A 129 -7.46 -5.36 -12.17
CA ASP A 129 -8.33 -4.89 -13.25
C ASP A 129 -9.78 -5.38 -13.10
N HIS A 130 -9.99 -6.57 -12.50
CA HIS A 130 -11.30 -7.23 -12.43
C HIS A 130 -11.91 -7.30 -11.02
N CYS A 131 -11.15 -7.00 -9.98
CA CYS A 131 -11.63 -6.95 -8.60
C CYS A 131 -11.85 -5.50 -8.17
N PHE A 132 -13.09 -5.16 -7.82
CA PHE A 132 -13.46 -3.83 -7.33
C PHE A 132 -12.94 -3.57 -5.91
N TYR A 133 -11.69 -3.13 -5.80
CA TYR A 133 -11.11 -2.57 -4.58
C TYR A 133 -11.50 -1.10 -4.43
N GLU A 134 -12.07 -0.71 -3.29
CA GLU A 134 -12.29 0.71 -2.97
C GLU A 134 -10.95 1.42 -2.69
N THR A 135 -9.98 0.68 -2.16
CA THR A 135 -8.62 1.14 -1.85
C THR A 135 -7.69 -0.07 -1.73
N LEU A 136 -6.39 0.14 -1.98
CA LEU A 136 -5.33 -0.84 -1.69
C LEU A 136 -4.68 -0.60 -0.31
N ASN A 137 -5.15 0.41 0.42
CA ASN A 137 -4.67 0.81 1.74
C ASN A 137 -5.53 0.14 2.83
N TYR A 138 -5.46 -1.18 2.89
CA TYR A 138 -6.16 -2.02 3.87
C TYR A 138 -5.22 -3.05 4.49
N THR A 139 -5.66 -3.68 5.58
CA THR A 139 -4.95 -4.79 6.22
C THR A 139 -5.79 -6.04 6.29
N VAL A 140 -5.12 -7.18 6.11
CA VAL A 140 -5.65 -8.53 6.33
C VAL A 140 -4.90 -9.12 7.53
N GLN A 141 -5.64 -9.78 8.43
CA GLN A 141 -5.07 -10.40 9.65
C GLN A 141 -4.25 -9.39 10.49
N PHE A 142 -4.81 -8.20 10.71
CA PHE A 142 -4.30 -7.10 11.55
C PHE A 142 -3.08 -6.33 11.07
N TYR A 143 -2.12 -6.94 10.38
CA TYR A 143 -0.85 -6.26 10.05
C TYR A 143 -0.31 -6.47 8.63
N ASN A 144 -0.99 -7.21 7.75
CA ASN A 144 -0.50 -7.40 6.39
C ASN A 144 -1.31 -6.55 5.42
N SER A 145 -0.69 -5.52 4.84
CA SER A 145 -1.24 -4.82 3.69
C SER A 145 -0.67 -5.36 2.37
N PRO A 146 -1.36 -5.21 1.24
CA PRO A 146 -0.83 -5.65 -0.06
C PRO A 146 0.57 -5.08 -0.34
N LEU A 147 0.75 -3.77 -0.14
CA LEU A 147 2.04 -3.11 -0.40
C LEU A 147 3.13 -3.56 0.57
N LEU A 148 2.82 -3.71 1.87
CA LEU A 148 3.80 -4.21 2.84
C LEU A 148 4.28 -5.62 2.47
N SER A 149 3.36 -6.51 2.09
CA SER A 149 3.68 -7.89 1.73
C SER A 149 4.61 -7.98 0.51
N VAL A 150 4.39 -7.18 -0.54
CA VAL A 150 5.27 -7.19 -1.71
C VAL A 150 6.63 -6.56 -1.43
N LEU A 151 6.70 -5.56 -0.55
CA LEU A 151 7.97 -4.92 -0.16
C LEU A 151 8.84 -5.87 0.67
N ILE A 152 8.23 -6.63 1.60
CA ILE A 152 8.94 -7.69 2.34
C ILE A 152 9.50 -8.74 1.36
N LYS A 153 8.74 -9.10 0.33
CA LYS A 153 9.18 -10.02 -0.72
C LYS A 153 10.16 -9.40 -1.73
N LYS A 154 10.40 -8.08 -1.67
CA LYS A 154 11.26 -7.32 -2.60
C LYS A 154 10.80 -7.42 -4.05
N ASP A 155 9.51 -7.64 -4.28
CA ASP A 155 8.91 -7.62 -5.60
C ASP A 155 8.55 -6.19 -5.99
N PHE A 156 9.57 -5.43 -6.37
CA PHE A 156 9.43 -4.02 -6.73
C PHE A 156 8.56 -3.81 -7.97
N LYS A 157 8.51 -4.80 -8.88
CA LYS A 157 7.66 -4.73 -10.07
C LYS A 157 6.18 -4.75 -9.69
N VAL A 158 5.79 -5.63 -8.77
CA VAL A 158 4.41 -5.65 -8.26
C VAL A 158 4.16 -4.46 -7.33
N ALA A 159 5.14 -4.01 -6.55
CA ALA A 159 5.00 -2.80 -5.74
C ALA A 159 4.71 -1.56 -6.60
N ASP A 160 5.42 -1.36 -7.73
CA ASP A 160 5.16 -0.27 -8.68
C ASP A 160 3.73 -0.36 -9.22
N LEU A 161 3.25 -1.57 -9.51
CA LEU A 161 1.88 -1.80 -9.95
C LEU A 161 0.87 -1.42 -8.85
N LEU A 162 1.08 -1.82 -7.59
CA LEU A 162 0.16 -1.45 -6.51
C LEU A 162 0.14 0.07 -6.27
N LEU A 163 1.31 0.73 -6.30
CA LEU A 163 1.41 2.19 -6.18
C LEU A 163 0.66 2.89 -7.33
N LYS A 164 0.77 2.38 -8.56
CA LYS A 164 0.02 2.88 -9.72
C LYS A 164 -1.51 2.76 -9.54
N TYR A 165 -1.97 1.74 -8.83
CA TYR A 165 -3.40 1.55 -8.48
C TYR A 165 -3.79 2.27 -7.17
N GLY A 166 -2.93 3.15 -6.64
CA GLY A 166 -3.25 4.02 -5.51
C GLY A 166 -2.90 3.47 -4.13
N ALA A 167 -2.08 2.42 -4.04
CA ALA A 167 -1.48 2.05 -2.76
C ALA A 167 -0.56 3.18 -2.26
N ASP A 168 -0.52 3.38 -0.95
CA ASP A 168 0.25 4.43 -0.29
C ASP A 168 1.47 3.81 0.43
N ILE A 169 2.68 4.22 0.04
CA ILE A 169 3.94 3.82 0.68
C ILE A 169 3.99 4.20 2.17
N ASN A 170 3.20 5.20 2.56
CA ASN A 170 3.08 5.72 3.91
C ASN A 170 1.80 5.24 4.62
N TYR A 171 1.13 4.21 4.09
CA TYR A 171 -0.07 3.64 4.71
C TYR A 171 0.18 3.21 6.16
N LYS A 172 -0.76 3.57 7.04
CA LYS A 172 -0.80 3.17 8.45
C LYS A 172 -1.47 1.81 8.57
N VAL A 173 -0.66 0.78 8.82
CA VAL A 173 -1.08 -0.62 8.81
C VAL A 173 -1.84 -0.95 10.10
N PHE A 174 -1.32 -0.58 11.27
CA PHE A 174 -1.92 -0.95 12.55
C PHE A 174 -1.49 0.04 13.65
N PHE A 175 -2.40 0.38 14.58
CA PHE A 175 -2.16 1.34 15.69
C PHE A 175 -1.40 2.64 15.33
N ASN A 176 -1.56 3.14 14.10
CA ASN A 176 -0.85 4.28 13.50
C ASN A 176 0.58 4.02 12.98
N ASP A 177 1.11 2.81 13.12
CA ASP A 177 2.39 2.42 12.56
C ASP A 177 2.31 2.35 11.02
N ARG A 178 3.19 3.10 10.36
CA ARG A 178 3.33 3.07 8.91
C ARG A 178 4.02 1.78 8.45
N ILE A 179 3.88 1.46 7.16
CA ILE A 179 4.63 0.39 6.49
C ILE A 179 6.12 0.36 6.89
N ILE A 180 6.78 1.53 7.00
CA ILE A 180 8.21 1.60 7.35
C ILE A 180 8.57 1.01 8.71
N TYR A 181 7.70 1.15 9.70
CA TYR A 181 7.87 0.53 11.02
C TYR A 181 7.97 -1.00 10.87
N TYR A 182 7.03 -1.59 10.12
CA TYR A 182 7.00 -3.03 9.90
C TYR A 182 8.15 -3.54 9.03
N LEU A 183 8.56 -2.76 8.03
CA LEU A 183 9.73 -3.10 7.23
C LEU A 183 10.99 -3.12 8.10
N TYR A 184 11.17 -2.09 8.94
CA TYR A 184 12.32 -1.92 9.82
C TYR A 184 12.58 -3.17 10.69
N TYR A 185 11.54 -3.69 11.33
CA TYR A 185 11.65 -4.85 12.22
C TYR A 185 11.58 -6.22 11.52
N ARG A 186 11.56 -6.28 10.19
CA ARG A 186 11.46 -7.56 9.43
C ARG A 186 12.60 -7.79 8.46
N ASP A 187 12.66 -7.04 7.36
CA ASP A 187 13.62 -7.27 6.26
C ASP A 187 14.07 -5.94 5.63
N PHE A 188 14.41 -4.98 6.49
CA PHE A 188 14.86 -3.67 6.06
C PHE A 188 16.32 -3.71 5.63
N ASN A 189 16.56 -3.39 4.37
CA ASN A 189 17.89 -3.35 3.77
C ASN A 189 17.99 -2.19 2.77
N SER A 190 19.19 -1.99 2.23
CA SER A 190 19.49 -0.88 1.32
C SER A 190 18.61 -0.86 0.07
N LYS A 191 18.19 -2.01 -0.47
CA LYS A 191 17.31 -2.06 -1.66
C LYS A 191 15.92 -1.57 -1.32
N VAL A 192 15.33 -2.09 -0.24
CA VAL A 192 14.00 -1.69 0.24
C VAL A 192 13.98 -0.22 0.61
N LEU A 193 15.00 0.26 1.35
CA LEU A 193 15.12 1.67 1.71
C LEU A 193 15.17 2.58 0.47
N LYS A 194 16.05 2.28 -0.49
CA LYS A 194 16.18 3.09 -1.72
C LYS A 194 14.88 3.13 -2.51
N TYR A 195 14.22 1.98 -2.67
CA TYR A 195 12.93 1.89 -3.35
C TYR A 195 11.85 2.70 -2.62
N SER A 196 11.73 2.56 -1.30
CA SER A 196 10.72 3.31 -0.54
C SER A 196 10.99 4.81 -0.59
N LEU A 197 12.26 5.23 -0.49
CA LEU A 197 12.67 6.63 -0.63
C LEU A 197 12.32 7.22 -1.98
N SER A 198 12.55 6.50 -3.08
CA SER A 198 12.19 6.97 -4.43
C SER A 198 10.68 7.13 -4.64
N HIS A 199 9.87 6.56 -3.75
CA HIS A 199 8.41 6.63 -3.79
C HIS A 199 7.82 7.56 -2.71
N GLY A 200 8.64 8.40 -2.08
CA GLY A 200 8.15 9.41 -1.12
C GLY A 200 7.93 8.88 0.29
N LEU A 201 8.73 7.91 0.73
CA LEU A 201 8.72 7.44 2.11
C LEU A 201 8.94 8.58 3.11
N ILE A 202 8.06 8.66 4.10
CA ILE A 202 8.20 9.54 5.27
C ILE A 202 9.16 8.88 6.26
N LEU A 203 10.28 9.57 6.53
CA LEU A 203 11.36 9.08 7.39
C LEU A 203 11.06 9.17 8.88
N ALA A 204 10.25 10.13 9.31
CA ALA A 204 9.96 10.32 10.71
C ALA A 204 8.59 10.99 10.93
N ASP A 205 7.91 10.59 12.00
CA ASP A 205 6.77 11.30 12.58
C ASP A 205 6.80 11.26 14.11
N ASP A 206 5.65 11.43 14.75
CA ASP A 206 5.45 11.35 16.19
C ASP A 206 5.55 9.92 16.76
N VAL A 207 5.36 8.89 15.94
CA VAL A 207 5.36 7.47 16.35
C VAL A 207 6.69 6.80 16.06
N PHE A 208 7.30 7.08 14.91
CA PHE A 208 8.53 6.40 14.47
C PHE A 208 9.49 7.38 13.79
N ASP A 209 10.76 7.38 14.21
CA ASP A 209 11.86 8.17 13.62
C ASP A 209 12.93 7.22 13.10
N LEU A 210 12.92 6.95 11.79
CA LEU A 210 13.82 5.99 11.17
C LEU A 210 15.30 6.39 11.34
N PRO A 211 15.75 7.62 11.05
CA PRO A 211 17.13 8.03 11.30
C PRO A 211 17.58 7.80 12.75
N LEU A 212 16.73 8.13 13.73
CA LEU A 212 17.04 7.89 15.14
C LEU A 212 17.26 6.39 15.41
N ASN A 213 16.34 5.53 14.97
CA ASN A 213 16.46 4.07 15.15
C ASN A 213 17.72 3.51 14.47
N LEU A 214 18.09 4.00 13.28
CA LEU A 214 19.32 3.58 12.59
C LEU A 214 20.57 3.99 13.37
N ILE A 215 20.59 5.19 13.96
CA ILE A 215 21.70 5.65 14.80
C ILE A 215 21.81 4.79 16.05
N GLU A 216 20.69 4.50 16.73
CA GLU A 216 20.65 3.69 17.94
C GLU A 216 21.19 2.28 17.74
N ASN A 217 20.93 1.70 16.56
CA ASN A 217 21.32 0.35 16.19
C ASN A 217 22.58 0.29 15.32
N GLN A 218 23.33 1.40 15.21
CA GLN A 218 24.57 1.51 14.44
C GLN A 218 24.46 1.08 12.97
N GLN A 219 23.30 1.28 12.35
CA GLN A 219 23.01 0.95 10.95
C GLN A 219 23.46 2.09 10.01
N ASN A 220 24.74 2.44 10.07
CA ASN A 220 25.30 3.64 9.46
C ASN A 220 25.24 3.62 7.92
N ASP A 221 25.32 2.45 7.29
CA ASP A 221 25.17 2.32 5.83
C ASP A 221 23.78 2.74 5.35
N LEU A 222 22.73 2.41 6.11
CA LEU A 222 21.36 2.80 5.80
C LEU A 222 21.14 4.29 6.08
N LEU A 223 21.74 4.81 7.16
CA LEU A 223 21.70 6.23 7.49
C LEU A 223 22.33 7.07 6.37
N GLU A 224 23.49 6.66 5.86
CA GLU A 224 24.20 7.29 4.75
C GLU A 224 23.34 7.29 3.46
N ILE A 225 22.60 6.21 3.20
CA ILE A 225 21.66 6.14 2.07
C ILE A 225 20.57 7.21 2.19
N ILE A 226 19.98 7.38 3.38
CA ILE A 226 18.96 8.42 3.62
C ILE A 226 19.49 9.79 3.23
N PHE A 227 20.68 10.18 3.73
CA PHE A 227 21.24 11.49 3.43
C PHE A 227 21.60 11.64 1.95
N LYS A 228 22.09 10.59 1.29
CA LYS A 228 22.40 10.65 -0.15
C LYS A 228 21.15 10.80 -1.01
N TYR A 229 20.09 10.03 -0.72
CA TYR A 229 18.88 9.99 -1.54
C TYR A 229 17.93 11.17 -1.28
N CYS A 230 17.77 11.59 -0.02
CA CYS A 230 16.83 12.65 0.33
C CYS A 230 17.41 14.05 0.16
N ILE A 231 18.74 14.21 0.13
CA ILE A 231 19.34 15.51 -0.17
C ILE A 231 19.35 15.74 -1.66
N TYR A 232 19.88 14.86 -2.50
CA TYR A 232 20.01 15.12 -3.93
C TYR A 232 18.96 14.36 -4.72
N ASP A 233 17.71 14.85 -4.70
CA ASP A 233 16.59 14.19 -5.38
C ASP A 233 16.63 14.37 -6.91
N THR A 234 15.72 13.68 -7.60
CA THR A 234 15.62 13.70 -9.07
C THR A 234 15.45 15.12 -9.61
N ASP A 235 14.67 15.97 -8.94
CA ASP A 235 14.40 17.33 -9.39
C ASP A 235 15.66 18.21 -9.31
N PHE A 236 16.42 18.08 -8.23
CA PHE A 236 17.71 18.76 -8.10
C PHE A 236 18.72 18.28 -9.14
N ILE A 237 18.80 16.97 -9.38
CA ILE A 237 19.67 16.40 -10.41
C ILE A 237 19.26 16.94 -11.80
N GLN A 238 17.96 16.95 -12.11
CA GLN A 238 17.45 17.48 -13.37
C GLN A 238 17.74 18.98 -13.52
N THR A 239 17.65 19.75 -12.44
CA THR A 239 18.01 21.17 -12.42
C THR A 239 19.47 21.37 -12.81
N LEU A 240 20.39 20.59 -12.23
CA LEU A 240 21.81 20.65 -12.57
C LEU A 240 22.07 20.22 -14.02
N LEU A 241 21.39 19.18 -14.51
CA LEU A 241 21.51 18.72 -15.90
C LEU A 241 21.00 19.76 -16.91
N HIS A 242 19.92 20.47 -16.57
CA HIS A 242 19.37 21.53 -17.41
C HIS A 242 20.34 22.71 -17.55
N ILE A 243 20.94 23.13 -16.44
CA ILE A 243 21.96 24.19 -16.40
C ILE A 243 23.17 23.81 -17.26
N TYR A 244 23.64 22.58 -17.12
CA TYR A 244 24.72 22.04 -17.94
C TYR A 244 24.35 22.03 -19.44
N LYS A 245 23.19 21.47 -19.80
CA LYS A 245 22.74 21.34 -21.19
C LYS A 245 22.58 22.68 -21.91
N ASN A 246 22.20 23.73 -21.17
CA ASN A 246 22.00 25.08 -21.72
C ASN A 246 23.25 25.96 -21.63
N ASN A 247 24.41 25.42 -21.24
CA ASN A 247 25.65 26.18 -21.05
C ASN A 247 25.47 27.41 -20.15
N THR A 248 24.56 27.34 -19.16
CA THR A 248 24.34 28.44 -18.24
C THR A 248 25.49 28.47 -17.25
N SER A 249 26.27 29.56 -17.23
CA SER A 249 27.38 29.70 -16.28
C SER A 249 26.84 29.87 -14.86
N LEU A 250 27.26 29.01 -13.94
CA LEU A 250 27.06 29.21 -12.50
C LEU A 250 28.37 29.69 -11.88
N SER A 251 28.30 30.79 -11.15
CA SER A 251 29.37 31.15 -10.22
C SER A 251 29.48 30.11 -9.11
N TYR A 252 30.66 29.99 -8.52
CA TYR A 252 30.88 29.15 -7.34
C TYR A 252 29.88 29.45 -6.20
N LYS A 253 29.54 30.73 -6.01
CA LYS A 253 28.60 31.18 -4.98
C LYS A 253 27.18 30.68 -5.25
N GLU A 254 26.72 30.72 -6.50
CA GLU A 254 25.40 30.23 -6.90
C GLU A 254 25.30 28.72 -6.72
N LEU A 255 26.29 27.95 -7.21
CA LEU A 255 26.32 26.51 -7.03
C LEU A 255 26.34 26.12 -5.54
N ARG A 256 27.14 26.81 -4.72
CA ARG A 256 27.14 26.60 -3.26
C ARG A 256 25.78 26.88 -2.64
N ASN A 257 25.11 27.96 -3.05
CA ASN A 257 23.80 28.30 -2.52
C ASN A 257 22.75 27.25 -2.91
N MET A 258 22.79 26.73 -4.14
CA MET A 258 21.94 25.63 -4.59
C MET A 258 22.14 24.39 -3.71
N ILE A 259 23.38 23.90 -3.57
CA ILE A 259 23.71 22.74 -2.72
C ILE A 259 23.31 22.99 -1.26
N TYR A 260 23.54 24.19 -0.75
CA TYR A 260 23.19 24.54 0.62
C TYR A 260 21.68 24.52 0.88
N ASN A 261 20.89 25.07 -0.04
CA ASN A 261 19.43 25.04 0.04
C ASN A 261 18.92 23.60 -0.07
N GLU A 262 19.53 22.81 -0.93
CA GLU A 262 19.19 21.42 -1.14
C GLU A 262 19.42 20.57 0.13
N LYS A 263 20.57 20.73 0.79
CA LYS A 263 20.86 20.08 2.08
C LYS A 263 19.88 20.44 3.20
N LYS A 264 19.13 21.54 3.12
CA LYS A 264 18.12 21.90 4.12
C LYS A 264 16.85 21.06 4.07
N LYS A 265 16.64 20.25 3.02
CA LYS A 265 15.50 19.33 2.92
C LYS A 265 15.42 18.36 4.10
N ILE A 266 16.57 17.98 4.68
CA ILE A 266 16.64 17.18 5.90
C ILE A 266 17.07 18.06 7.07
N ARG A 267 16.18 18.21 8.05
CA ARG A 267 16.49 18.87 9.31
C ARG A 267 17.06 17.87 10.31
N ILE A 268 18.38 17.90 10.50
CA ILE A 268 19.05 17.10 11.54
C ILE A 268 18.60 17.55 12.94
N LYS A 269 18.04 16.63 13.72
CA LYS A 269 17.57 16.90 15.09
C LYS A 269 18.74 16.85 16.08
N SER A 270 18.67 17.61 17.18
CA SER A 270 19.69 17.53 18.25
C SER A 270 19.73 16.14 18.87
N LEU A 271 18.55 15.54 19.05
CA LEU A 271 18.40 14.18 19.57
C LEU A 271 19.22 13.15 18.81
N TRP A 272 19.39 13.30 17.48
CA TRP A 272 20.21 12.38 16.69
C TRP A 272 21.70 12.43 17.08
N TYR A 273 22.23 13.61 17.40
CA TYR A 273 23.58 13.75 17.92
C TYR A 273 23.70 13.18 19.33
N ASP A 274 22.78 13.54 20.22
CA ASP A 274 22.79 13.08 21.61
C ASP A 274 22.77 11.55 21.66
N THR A 275 21.92 10.93 20.84
CA THR A 275 21.85 9.47 20.71
C THR A 275 23.11 8.88 20.10
N ALA A 276 23.68 9.47 19.04
CA ALA A 276 24.92 8.98 18.45
C ALA A 276 26.09 9.00 19.44
N ILE A 277 26.20 10.06 20.27
CA ILE A 277 27.22 10.18 21.32
C ILE A 277 26.99 9.15 22.42
N ASN A 278 25.75 9.03 22.93
CA ASN A 278 25.41 8.08 23.99
C ASN A 278 25.62 6.62 23.57
N LYS A 279 25.55 6.32 22.27
CA LYS A 279 25.79 5.00 21.68
C LYS A 279 27.22 4.80 21.19
N GLU A 280 28.09 5.79 21.39
CA GLU A 280 29.47 5.82 20.87
C GLU A 280 29.56 5.55 19.35
N ASN A 281 28.51 5.92 18.62
CA ASN A 281 28.39 5.69 17.18
C ASN A 281 29.11 6.81 16.40
N ILE A 282 30.44 6.71 16.35
CA ILE A 282 31.33 7.70 15.73
C ILE A 282 31.02 7.92 14.24
N ASP A 283 30.64 6.87 13.52
CA ASP A 283 30.33 6.98 12.10
C ASP A 283 29.02 7.72 11.86
N ALA A 284 27.99 7.52 12.68
CA ALA A 284 26.80 8.37 12.63
C ALA A 284 27.16 9.85 12.90
N ILE A 285 28.04 10.15 13.86
CA ILE A 285 28.47 11.54 14.11
C ILE A 285 29.11 12.14 12.85
N LYS A 286 30.01 11.40 12.18
CA LYS A 286 30.63 11.86 10.92
C LYS A 286 29.58 12.15 9.84
N ILE A 287 28.63 11.24 9.65
CA ILE A 287 27.54 11.38 8.68
C ILE A 287 26.73 12.64 9.00
N LEU A 288 26.28 12.80 10.25
CA LEU A 288 25.50 13.96 10.67
C LEU A 288 26.26 15.27 10.42
N VAL A 289 27.55 15.36 10.82
CA VAL A 289 28.38 16.56 10.61
C VAL A 289 28.54 16.91 9.13
N GLN A 290 28.74 15.92 8.27
CA GLN A 290 28.91 16.14 6.83
C GLN A 290 27.66 16.74 6.16
N HIS A 291 26.49 16.42 6.70
CA HIS A 291 25.20 16.78 6.14
C HIS A 291 24.49 17.93 6.88
N ASP A 292 24.93 18.31 8.08
CA ASP A 292 24.35 19.44 8.81
C ASP A 292 24.72 20.78 8.17
N THR A 293 23.69 21.56 7.83
CA THR A 293 23.84 22.90 7.26
C THR A 293 24.00 23.98 8.32
N ARG A 294 23.75 23.66 9.59
CA ARG A 294 24.02 24.56 10.70
C ARG A 294 25.53 24.63 10.88
N LYS A 295 26.10 25.83 10.82
CA LYS A 295 27.54 26.09 11.07
C LYS A 295 27.98 25.81 12.52
N TYR A 296 27.34 24.89 13.25
CA TYR A 296 27.50 24.78 14.69
C TYR A 296 28.59 23.80 15.13
N PHE A 297 29.67 24.43 15.58
CA PHE A 297 30.72 24.08 16.56
C PHE A 297 30.40 23.06 17.67
N LYS A 298 29.16 22.60 17.87
CA LYS A 298 28.83 21.64 18.93
C LYS A 298 29.40 20.26 18.65
N ALA A 299 29.34 19.76 17.41
CA ALA A 299 29.92 18.46 17.06
C ALA A 299 31.44 18.39 17.30
N LEU A 300 32.16 19.51 17.12
CA LEU A 300 33.60 19.59 17.40
C LEU A 300 33.92 19.57 18.91
N LYS A 301 33.03 20.07 19.78
CA LYS A 301 33.18 19.94 21.24
C LYS A 301 33.08 18.49 21.73
N TYR A 302 32.42 17.62 20.97
CA TYR A 302 32.24 16.20 21.34
C TYR A 302 33.28 15.26 20.72
N LEU A 303 34.09 15.75 19.77
CA LEU A 303 35.23 15.02 19.19
C LEU A 303 36.57 15.35 19.87
N SER A 304 36.56 16.32 20.80
CA SER A 304 37.76 16.87 21.46
C SER A 304 37.85 16.55 22.96
N GLY A 305 37.09 15.57 23.45
CA GLY A 305 37.15 15.04 24.82
C GLY A 305 37.24 13.54 24.78
#